data_AF-A0ABC8BSH8-F1
#
_entry.id   AF-A0ABC8BSH8-F1
#
_cell.length_a   1.000
_cell.length_b   1.000
_cell.length_c   1.000
_cell.angle_alpha   90.00
_cell.angle_beta   90.00
_cell.angle_gamma   90.00
#
_symmetry.space_group_name_H-M   'P 1'
#
loop_
_entity.id
_entity.type
_entity.pdbx_description
1 polymer ?
#
loop_
_entity_poly.entity_id
_entity_poly.type
_entity_poly.pdbx_seq_one_letter_code
_entity_poly.pdbx_strand_id
1 'polypeptide(L)'
;MDTPYVIEIEPEVRLWLMNLPYNDFLVVEHVAELLREHPTTLGEPYSRHLGDGVRELRFSLGRRGFATRIPYWLAPDRRIVLLTVFRKTRQRETAEVARAKRAKALCASEHQPAHDVFTRTADEEKEKR
;
A
#
# COMPACT_ATOMS: atom_id res chain seq x y z
N MET A 1 3.38 -4.61 -25.78
CA MET A 1 2.76 -4.92 -24.47
C MET A 1 3.46 -4.05 -23.45
N ASP A 2 2.70 -3.25 -22.74
CA ASP A 2 3.23 -2.35 -21.72
C ASP A 2 3.71 -3.15 -20.50
N THR A 3 4.92 -2.87 -19.99
CA THR A 3 5.44 -3.50 -18.77
C THR A 3 4.47 -3.23 -17.61
N PRO A 4 4.01 -4.25 -16.86
CA PRO A 4 3.11 -4.03 -15.74
C PRO A 4 3.78 -3.17 -14.67
N TYR A 5 2.97 -2.43 -13.90
CA TYR A 5 3.50 -1.69 -12.76
C TYR A 5 3.99 -2.68 -11.69
N VAL A 6 5.11 -2.35 -11.05
CA VAL A 6 5.65 -3.10 -9.91
C VAL A 6 5.19 -2.42 -8.63
N ILE A 7 4.65 -3.21 -7.70
CA ILE A 7 4.31 -2.72 -6.36
C ILE A 7 5.50 -2.98 -5.43
N GLU A 8 5.98 -1.90 -4.86
CA GLU A 8 7.09 -1.80 -3.92
C GLU A 8 6.53 -1.43 -2.54
N ILE A 9 7.14 -1.90 -1.46
CA ILE A 9 6.65 -1.66 -0.09
C ILE A 9 7.74 -1.12 0.82
N GLU A 10 7.39 -0.09 1.59
CA GLU A 10 8.24 0.41 2.66
C GLU A 10 8.20 -0.52 3.90
N PRO A 11 9.23 -0.47 4.77
CA PRO A 11 9.36 -1.39 5.91
C PRO A 11 8.14 -1.45 6.83
N GLU A 12 7.46 -0.33 7.04
CA GLU A 12 6.23 -0.29 7.86
C GLU A 12 5.11 -1.15 7.26
N VAL A 13 4.87 -1.03 5.96
CA VAL A 13 3.83 -1.79 5.27
C VAL A 13 4.19 -3.28 5.27
N ARG A 14 5.47 -3.61 5.03
CA ARG A 14 5.98 -4.99 5.10
C ARG A 14 5.74 -5.62 6.47
N LEU A 15 6.19 -4.97 7.54
CA LEU A 15 6.01 -5.45 8.91
C LEU A 15 4.53 -5.62 9.25
N TRP A 16 3.68 -4.70 8.79
CA TRP A 16 2.24 -4.79 8.99
C TRP A 16 1.62 -5.99 8.26
N LEU A 17 1.97 -6.22 6.99
CA LEU A 17 1.50 -7.36 6.20
C LEU A 17 1.88 -8.70 6.85
N MET A 18 3.12 -8.82 7.35
CA MET A 18 3.62 -10.03 8.03
C MET A 18 2.83 -10.40 9.29
N ASN A 19 2.12 -9.43 9.89
CA ASN A 19 1.36 -9.63 11.11
C ASN A 19 -0.17 -9.69 10.86
N LEU A 20 -0.61 -9.67 9.59
CA LEU A 20 -2.04 -9.77 9.27
C LEU A 20 -2.55 -11.21 9.37
N PRO A 21 -3.78 -11.41 9.87
CA PRO A 21 -4.50 -12.66 9.63
C PRO A 21 -4.63 -12.93 8.13
N TYR A 22 -4.54 -14.20 7.74
CA TYR A 22 -4.58 -14.61 6.33
C TYR A 22 -5.77 -14.04 5.54
N ASN A 23 -6.98 -14.06 6.12
CA ASN A 23 -8.17 -13.51 5.45
C ASN A 23 -8.07 -11.99 5.22
N ASP A 24 -7.44 -11.25 6.13
CA ASP A 24 -7.23 -9.82 5.97
C ASP A 24 -6.14 -9.56 4.91
N PHE A 25 -5.11 -10.40 4.85
CA PHE A 25 -4.09 -10.33 3.80
C PHE A 25 -4.70 -10.48 2.40
N LEU A 26 -5.62 -11.42 2.19
CA LEU A 26 -6.30 -11.61 0.90
C LEU A 26 -7.08 -10.36 0.45
N VAL A 27 -7.66 -9.61 1.38
CA VAL A 27 -8.32 -8.33 1.06
C VAL A 27 -7.28 -7.30 0.59
N VAL A 28 -6.12 -7.24 1.23
CA VAL A 28 -5.04 -6.33 0.82
C VAL A 28 -4.50 -6.72 -0.54
N GLU A 29 -4.25 -8.01 -0.78
CA GLU A 29 -3.80 -8.55 -2.07
C GLU A 29 -4.77 -8.18 -3.20
N HIS A 30 -6.07 -8.37 -2.98
CA HIS A 30 -7.09 -8.02 -3.97
C HIS A 30 -7.08 -6.52 -4.32
N VAL A 31 -6.98 -5.64 -3.31
CA VAL A 31 -6.96 -4.18 -3.53
C VAL A 31 -5.64 -3.72 -4.16
N ALA A 32 -4.51 -4.36 -3.81
CA ALA A 32 -3.22 -4.11 -4.44
C ALA A 32 -3.24 -4.53 -5.93
N GLU A 33 -3.90 -5.64 -6.26
CA GLU A 33 -4.07 -6.08 -7.65
C GLU A 33 -4.89 -5.06 -8.46
N LEU A 34 -6.02 -4.58 -7.92
CA LEU A 34 -6.79 -3.51 -8.57
C LEU A 34 -5.95 -2.24 -8.80
N LEU A 35 -5.07 -1.90 -7.86
CA LEU A 35 -4.15 -0.78 -8.03
C LEU A 35 -3.11 -1.05 -9.14
N ARG A 36 -2.61 -2.28 -9.24
CA ARG A 36 -1.67 -2.69 -10.30
C ARG A 36 -2.30 -2.64 -11.69
N GLU A 37 -3.57 -3.03 -11.80
CA GLU A 37 -4.34 -2.99 -13.05
C GLU A 37 -4.71 -1.55 -13.46
N HIS A 38 -4.96 -0.67 -12.48
CA HIS A 38 -5.45 0.69 -12.71
C HIS A 38 -4.61 1.77 -12.00
N PRO A 39 -3.28 1.81 -12.19
CA PRO A 39 -2.37 2.59 -11.33
C PRO A 39 -2.60 4.10 -11.39
N THR A 40 -2.96 4.63 -12.56
CA THR A 40 -3.18 6.06 -12.78
C THR A 40 -4.65 6.46 -12.66
N THR A 41 -5.57 5.51 -12.88
CA THR A 41 -7.02 5.74 -13.02
C THR A 41 -7.84 5.25 -11.81
N LEU A 42 -7.26 4.48 -10.89
CA LEU A 42 -7.96 4.02 -9.68
C LEU A 42 -8.39 5.21 -8.83
N GLY A 43 -9.71 5.38 -8.73
CA GLY A 43 -10.38 6.42 -7.97
C GLY A 43 -11.25 5.87 -6.85
N GLU A 44 -12.22 6.66 -6.39
CA GLU A 44 -13.13 6.23 -5.34
C GLU A 44 -14.01 5.04 -5.81
N PRO A 45 -14.32 4.07 -4.92
CA PRO A 45 -14.12 4.07 -3.47
C PRO A 45 -12.73 3.60 -2.99
N TYR A 46 -11.91 3.01 -3.88
CA TYR A 46 -10.67 2.31 -3.52
C TYR A 46 -9.47 3.21 -3.35
N SER A 47 -9.47 4.38 -4.00
CA SER A 47 -8.34 5.29 -4.00
C SER A 47 -8.80 6.75 -3.87
N ARG A 48 -8.00 7.58 -3.18
CA ARG A 48 -8.24 9.02 -3.08
C ARG A 48 -6.92 9.78 -3.08
N HIS A 49 -6.90 10.97 -3.68
CA HIS A 49 -5.76 11.87 -3.63
C HIS A 49 -5.63 12.59 -2.28
N LEU A 50 -4.40 12.65 -1.76
CA LEU A 50 -4.05 13.36 -0.53
C LEU A 50 -3.20 14.63 -0.77
N GLY A 51 -2.90 14.93 -2.05
CA GLY A 51 -2.04 16.03 -2.46
C GLY A 51 -0.56 15.64 -2.51
N ASP A 52 0.27 16.51 -3.12
CA ASP A 52 1.73 16.33 -3.27
C ASP A 52 2.13 15.02 -3.96
N GLY A 53 1.31 14.54 -4.89
CA GLY A 53 1.52 13.26 -5.59
C GLY A 53 1.31 12.02 -4.71
N VAL A 54 0.78 12.17 -3.49
CA VAL A 54 0.38 11.06 -2.61
C VAL A 54 -1.10 10.74 -2.82
N ARG A 55 -1.40 9.44 -2.87
CA ARG A 55 -2.74 8.87 -2.90
C ARG A 55 -2.88 7.89 -1.73
N GLU A 56 -4.10 7.53 -1.35
CA GLU A 56 -4.37 6.48 -0.37
C GLU A 56 -5.19 5.36 -0.99
N LEU A 57 -4.83 4.10 -0.71
CA LEU A 57 -5.73 2.97 -0.83
C LEU A 57 -6.72 2.93 0.33
N ARG A 58 -7.94 2.52 0.04
CA ARG A 58 -9.08 2.54 0.94
C ARG A 58 -9.79 1.19 0.94
N PHE A 59 -9.77 0.52 2.08
CA PHE A 59 -10.46 -0.75 2.29
C PHE A 59 -10.79 -0.94 3.78
N SER A 60 -11.42 -2.06 4.12
CA SER A 60 -11.80 -2.42 5.49
C SER A 60 -11.30 -3.82 5.81
N LEU A 61 -10.78 -4.01 7.02
CA LEU A 61 -10.23 -5.29 7.49
C LEU A 61 -10.90 -5.79 8.76
N GLY A 62 -10.81 -7.10 8.97
CA GLY A 62 -11.32 -7.80 10.14
C GLY A 62 -12.85 -7.87 10.19
N ARG A 63 -13.36 -8.71 11.11
CA ARG A 63 -14.81 -8.95 11.25
C ARG A 63 -15.62 -7.69 11.60
N ARG A 64 -14.98 -6.71 12.24
CA ARG A 64 -15.61 -5.44 12.63
C ARG A 64 -15.55 -4.38 11.53
N GLY A 65 -14.89 -4.65 10.39
CA GLY A 65 -14.83 -3.73 9.26
C GLY A 65 -14.00 -2.47 9.55
N PHE A 66 -12.81 -2.62 10.13
CA PHE A 66 -11.95 -1.48 10.44
C PHE A 66 -11.43 -0.82 9.16
N ALA A 67 -11.82 0.43 8.93
CA ALA A 67 -11.35 1.22 7.80
C ALA A 67 -9.82 1.41 7.86
N THR A 68 -9.11 0.80 6.92
CA THR A 68 -7.65 0.80 6.83
C THR A 68 -7.20 1.55 5.58
N ARG A 69 -6.10 2.29 5.69
CA ARG A 69 -5.54 3.12 4.62
C ARG A 69 -4.07 2.80 4.42
N ILE A 70 -3.68 2.74 3.15
CA ILE A 70 -2.28 2.63 2.76
C ILE A 70 -1.97 3.79 1.80
N PRO A 71 -1.28 4.84 2.25
CA PRO A 71 -0.75 5.85 1.37
C PRO A 71 0.29 5.27 0.40
N TYR A 72 0.21 5.68 -0.85
CA TYR A 72 1.12 5.28 -1.91
C TYR A 72 1.43 6.45 -2.84
N TRP A 73 2.46 6.30 -3.66
CA TRP A 73 2.75 7.21 -4.76
C TRP A 73 3.19 6.44 -6.00
N LEU A 74 3.05 7.10 -7.15
CA LEU A 74 3.54 6.57 -8.42
C LEU A 74 4.95 7.13 -8.63
N ALA A 75 5.93 6.26 -8.50
CA ALA A 75 7.33 6.56 -8.74
C ALA A 75 7.67 6.39 -10.25
N PRO A 76 8.81 6.93 -10.72
CA PRO A 76 9.31 6.65 -12.07
C PRO A 76 9.43 5.14 -12.34
N ASP A 77 9.59 4.77 -13.61
CA ASP A 77 9.79 3.38 -14.04
C ASP A 77 8.62 2.44 -13.74
N ARG A 78 7.39 2.99 -13.73
CA ARG A 78 6.13 2.25 -13.49
C ARG A 78 6.12 1.54 -12.14
N ARG A 79 6.58 2.23 -11.10
CA ARG A 79 6.59 1.73 -9.73
C ARG A 79 5.47 2.36 -8.91
N ILE A 80 4.86 1.55 -8.06
CA ILE A 80 3.86 1.96 -7.08
C ILE A 80 4.46 1.66 -5.71
N VAL A 81 4.78 2.68 -4.93
CA VAL A 81 5.40 2.45 -3.62
C VAL A 81 4.36 2.66 -2.53
N LEU A 82 4.08 1.62 -1.75
CA LEU A 82 3.25 1.66 -0.55
C LEU A 82 4.09 2.19 0.62
N LEU A 83 3.72 3.36 1.14
CA LEU A 83 4.58 4.15 2.03
C LEU A 83 4.39 3.84 3.51
N THR A 84 3.14 3.81 3.95
CA THR A 84 2.75 3.72 5.37
C THR A 84 1.40 3.02 5.48
N VAL A 85 0.98 2.67 6.68
CA VAL A 85 -0.36 2.11 6.93
C VAL A 85 -0.98 2.69 8.19
N PHE A 86 -2.27 2.97 8.16
CA PHE A 86 -2.99 3.42 9.35
C PHE A 86 -4.46 2.99 9.32
N ARG A 87 -5.05 2.89 10.52
CA ARG A 87 -6.51 2.73 10.68
C ARG A 87 -7.13 4.11 10.82
N LYS A 88 -8.21 4.34 10.10
CA LYS A 88 -8.97 5.58 10.21
C LYS A 88 -9.75 5.59 11.53
N THR A 89 -9.40 6.52 12.41
CA THR A 89 -10.02 6.74 13.72
C THR A 89 -10.85 8.02 13.77
N ARG A 90 -10.57 8.99 12.90
CA ARG A 90 -11.24 10.31 12.83
C ARG A 90 -11.63 10.66 11.40
N GLN A 91 -12.37 11.74 11.20
CA GLN A 91 -12.72 12.21 9.85
C GLN A 91 -11.53 12.76 9.07
N ARG A 92 -10.58 13.39 9.77
CA ARG A 92 -9.36 13.98 9.19
C ARG A 92 -8.13 13.43 9.91
N GLU A 93 -7.28 12.73 9.18
CA GLU A 93 -6.05 12.12 9.69
C GLU A 93 -4.84 12.95 9.25
N THR A 94 -4.82 14.24 9.59
CA THR A 94 -3.80 15.19 9.09
C THR A 94 -2.37 14.77 9.45
N ALA A 95 -2.17 14.20 10.63
CA ALA A 95 -0.87 13.69 11.07
C ALA A 95 -0.39 12.51 10.20
N GLU A 96 -1.29 11.57 9.88
CA GLU A 96 -0.97 10.42 9.01
C GLU A 96 -0.69 10.86 7.57
N VAL A 97 -1.48 11.80 7.04
CA VAL A 97 -1.22 12.38 5.72
C VAL A 97 0.14 13.08 5.68
N ALA A 98 0.49 13.85 6.71
CA ALA A 98 1.81 14.48 6.80
C ALA A 98 2.94 13.45 6.89
N ARG A 99 2.73 12.35 7.63
CA ARG A 99 3.68 11.25 7.75
C ARG A 99 3.91 10.55 6.41
N ALA A 100 2.85 10.27 5.66
CA ALA A 100 2.92 9.71 4.32
C ALA A 100 3.69 10.61 3.35
N LYS A 101 3.45 11.93 3.39
CA LYS A 101 4.17 12.90 2.56
C LYS A 101 5.66 12.95 2.89
N ARG A 102 6.02 12.87 4.17
CA ARG A 102 7.43 12.75 4.60
C ARG A 102 8.05 11.44 4.12
N ALA A 103 7.35 10.32 4.26
CA ALA A 103 7.82 9.01 3.77
C ALA A 103 8.07 9.05 2.26
N LYS A 104 7.16 9.67 1.49
CA LYS A 104 7.38 9.90 0.04
C LYS A 104 8.65 10.70 -0.21
N ALA A 105 8.85 11.81 0.51
CA ALA A 105 10.02 12.66 0.30
C ALA A 105 11.34 11.91 0.55
N LEU A 106 11.39 11.10 1.62
CA LEU A 106 12.55 10.24 1.93
C LEU A 106 12.78 9.18 0.85
N CYS A 107 11.73 8.46 0.47
CA CYS A 107 11.77 7.45 -0.60
C CYS A 107 12.23 8.04 -1.94
N ALA A 108 11.80 9.26 -2.26
CA ALA A 108 12.19 9.98 -3.46
C ALA A 108 13.66 10.50 -3.41
N SER A 109 14.17 10.87 -2.23
CA SER A 109 15.54 11.39 -2.10
C SER A 109 16.60 10.29 -1.99
N GLU A 110 16.27 9.15 -1.39
CA GLU A 110 17.22 8.06 -1.15
C GLU A 110 17.29 7.04 -2.30
N HIS A 111 16.30 7.04 -3.19
CA HIS A 111 16.18 6.35 -4.49
C HIS A 111 17.05 5.09 -4.74
N GLN A 112 17.11 4.20 -3.76
CA GLN A 112 17.15 2.76 -4.00
C GLN A 112 15.69 2.29 -4.22
N PRO A 113 15.45 1.18 -4.94
CA PRO A 113 14.13 0.55 -5.00
C PRO A 113 13.59 0.41 -3.57
N ALA A 114 12.28 0.59 -3.35
CA ALA A 114 11.74 0.39 -2.01
C ALA A 114 12.19 -0.96 -1.47
N HIS A 115 12.41 -1.00 -0.16
CA HIS A 115 13.15 -2.05 0.54
C HIS A 115 12.70 -3.48 0.23
N ASP A 116 11.47 -3.67 -0.26
CA ASP A 116 10.94 -4.96 -0.69
C ASP A 116 9.90 -4.83 -1.82
N VAL A 117 9.65 -5.92 -2.53
CA VAL A 117 8.60 -6.03 -3.55
C VAL A 117 7.36 -6.65 -2.92
N PHE A 118 6.17 -6.13 -3.22
CA PHE A 118 4.92 -6.79 -2.84
C PHE A 118 4.81 -8.13 -3.55
N THR A 119 5.25 -9.19 -2.89
CA THR A 119 5.19 -10.56 -3.37
C THR A 119 4.31 -11.39 -2.44
N ARG A 120 3.55 -12.32 -3.01
CA ARG A 120 2.82 -13.31 -2.24
C ARG A 120 3.81 -14.34 -1.70
N THR A 121 4.49 -14.08 -0.59
CA THR A 121 5.17 -15.14 0.17
C THR A 121 4.14 -15.84 1.05
N ALA A 122 3.10 -16.41 0.45
CA ALA A 122 2.12 -17.25 1.16
C ALA A 122 2.37 -18.76 0.97
N ASP A 123 3.36 -19.14 0.17
CA ASP A 123 3.56 -20.54 -0.25
C ASP A 123 4.81 -21.25 0.31
N GLU A 124 5.73 -20.60 1.03
CA GLU A 124 6.94 -21.31 1.50
C GLU A 124 6.86 -21.87 2.94
N GLU A 125 5.90 -21.44 3.78
CA GLU A 125 5.82 -21.90 5.17
C GLU A 125 4.70 -22.90 5.48
N LYS A 126 3.88 -23.28 4.49
CA LYS A 126 2.82 -24.31 4.69
C LYS A 126 3.16 -25.70 4.16
N GLU A 127 4.26 -25.89 3.43
CA GLU A 127 4.68 -27.21 2.96
C GLU A 127 5.57 -27.98 3.97
N LYS A 128 5.71 -27.47 5.21
CA LYS A 128 6.47 -28.14 6.28
C LYS A 128 5.70 -28.37 7.59
N ARG A 129 4.37 -28.43 7.57
CA ARG A 129 3.61 -28.81 8.76
C ARG A 129 2.45 -29.75 8.49
#